data_AF-A0AAP8LAI4-F1
#
_entry.id   AF-A0AAP8LAI4-F1
#
_cell.length_a   1.000
_cell.length_b   1.000
_cell.length_c   1.000
_cell.angle_alpha   90.00
_cell.angle_beta   90.00
_cell.angle_gamma   90.00
#
_symmetry.space_group_name_H-M   'P 1'
#
loop_
_entity.id
_entity.type
_entity.pdbx_description
1 polymer ?
#
loop_
_entity_poly.entity_id
_entity_poly.type
_entity_poly.pdbx_seq_one_letter_code
_entity_poly.pdbx_strand_id
1 'polypeptide(L)' 'MAYTTFSQTKNDQLQEPMFFGQSVNVARFDQQKHEI' A
#
# COMPACT_ATOMS: atom_id res chain seq x y z
N MET A 1 -12.83 2.34 -9.68
CA MET A 1 -11.60 1.74 -9.10
C MET A 1 -11.15 0.66 -10.06
N ALA A 2 -10.20 0.96 -10.95
CA ALA A 2 -9.61 -0.05 -11.82
C ALA A 2 -8.46 -0.71 -11.04
N TYR A 3 -8.43 -2.03 -10.99
CA TYR A 3 -7.28 -2.76 -10.45
C TYR A 3 -6.05 -2.41 -11.30
N THR A 4 -4.97 -2.00 -10.65
CA THR A 4 -3.67 -1.78 -11.30
C THR A 4 -2.64 -2.66 -10.64
N THR A 5 -1.74 -3.22 -11.45
CA THR A 5 -0.61 -4.02 -10.96
C THR A 5 0.46 -3.15 -10.29
N PHE A 6 0.51 -1.86 -10.64
CA PHE A 6 1.41 -0.88 -10.05
C PHE A 6 0.74 0.50 -10.04
N SER A 7 0.55 1.08 -8.86
CA SER A 7 0.06 2.46 -8.75
C SER A 7 1.21 3.47 -8.84
N GLN A 8 1.06 4.50 -9.68
CA GLN A 8 2.03 5.59 -9.81
C GLN A 8 1.85 6.67 -8.73
N THR A 9 0.71 6.68 -8.03
CA THR A 9 0.39 7.67 -7.00
C THR A 9 1.16 7.39 -5.72
N LYS A 10 2.04 8.30 -5.31
CA LYS A 10 2.76 8.20 -4.03
C LYS A 10 1.76 8.31 -2.87
N ASN A 11 1.48 7.19 -2.21
CA ASN A 11 0.62 7.11 -1.04
C ASN A 11 1.41 6.71 0.22
N ASP A 12 0.89 7.06 1.40
CA ASP A 12 1.49 6.69 2.68
C ASP A 12 0.95 5.33 3.14
N GLN A 13 1.78 4.30 2.97
CA GLN A 13 1.44 2.90 3.23
C GLN A 13 1.10 2.61 4.70
N LEU A 14 1.50 3.48 5.64
CA LEU A 14 1.19 3.31 7.07
C LEU A 14 -0.23 3.80 7.42
N GLN A 15 -0.83 4.64 6.58
CA GLN A 15 -2.16 5.19 6.81
C GLN A 15 -3.27 4.43 6.06
N GLU A 16 -2.91 3.65 5.04
CA GLU A 16 -3.86 2.85 4.24
C GLU A 16 -4.58 1.76 5.05
N PRO A 17 -5.87 1.48 4.77
CA PRO A 17 -6.56 0.32 5.33
C PRO A 17 -5.97 -0.99 4.78
N MET A 18 -6.04 -2.06 5.57
CA MET A 18 -5.53 -3.38 5.14
C MET A 18 -6.23 -3.93 3.89
N PHE A 19 -7.50 -3.57 3.67
CA PHE A 19 -8.31 -4.04 2.55
C PHE A 19 -8.99 -2.86 1.85
N PHE A 20 -9.26 -3.01 0.55
CA PHE A 20 -9.97 -2.04 -0.30
C PHE A 20 -9.29 -0.67 -0.45
N GLY A 21 -8.06 -0.52 0.02
CA GLY A 21 -7.22 0.65 -0.25
C GLY A 21 -6.59 0.64 -1.64
N GLN A 22 -5.59 1.50 -1.84
CA GLN A 22 -4.84 1.54 -3.09
C GLN A 22 -3.99 0.28 -3.27
N SER A 23 -3.94 -0.26 -4.49
CA SER A 23 -3.04 -1.35 -4.86
C SER A 23 -1.58 -0.96 -4.63
N VAL A 24 -0.77 -1.90 -4.15
CA VAL A 24 0.63 -1.67 -3.74
C VAL A 24 1.48 -1.15 -4.89
N ASN A 25 2.31 -0.15 -4.59
CA ASN A 25 3.28 0.42 -5.51
C ASN A 25 4.63 -0.27 -5.29
N VAL A 26 5.25 -0.05 -4.12
CA VAL A 26 6.57 -0.59 -3.78
C VAL A 26 6.41 -1.60 -2.66
N ALA A 27 6.89 -2.83 -2.91
CA ALA A 27 7.00 -3.85 -1.86
C ALA A 27 8.22 -3.53 -0.98
N ARG A 28 7.99 -3.19 0.29
CA ARG A 28 9.02 -2.83 1.27
C ARG A 28 8.75 -3.52 2.60
N PHE A 29 9.82 -3.81 3.35
CA PHE A 29 9.78 -4.57 4.62
C PHE A 29 10.49 -3.86 5.77
N ASP A 30 10.95 -2.64 5.56
CA ASP A 30 11.64 -1.80 6.55
C ASP A 30 10.69 -1.14 7.55
N GLN A 31 9.43 -0.93 7.17
CA GLN A 31 8.38 -0.37 8.02
C GLN A 31 7.09 -1.18 7.85
N GLN A 32 6.39 -1.50 8.94
CA GLN A 32 5.11 -2.18 8.90
C GLN A 32 4.05 -1.42 9.70
N LYS A 33 2.81 -1.39 9.19
CA LYS A 33 1.68 -0.79 9.91
C LYS A 33 1.27 -1.63 11.12
N HIS A 34 1.45 -2.94 11.03
CA HIS A 34 1.15 -3.91 12.07
C HIS A 34 2.39 -4.77 12.27
N GLU A 35 3.21 -4.39 13.25
CA GLU A 35 4.36 -5.19 13.72
C GLU A 35 3.84 -6.33 14.63
N ILE A 36 4.62 -7.41 14.75
CA ILE A 36 4.30 -8.59 15.60
C ILE A 36 4.72 -8.33 17.04
#